data_AF-A0A6L8Q4E2-F1
#
_entry.id   AF-A0A6L8Q4E2-F1
#
_cell.length_a   1.000
_cell.length_b   1.000
_cell.length_c   1.000
_cell.angle_alpha   90.00
_cell.angle_beta   90.00
_cell.angle_gamma   90.00
#
_symmetry.space_group_name_H-M   'P 1'
#
loop_
_entity.id
_entity.type
_entity.pdbx_description
1 polymer ?
#
loop_
_entity_poly.entity_id
_entity_poly.type
_entity_poly.pdbx_seq_one_letter_code
_entity_poly.pdbx_strand_id
1 'polypeptide(L)'
;MKTDRYRLKRIVAVGDQLLNVISLRDLTPETLLSDIQMQWMVTTPLYNIGEQANCISREFADAHPEVPFAQIAGLRHRLVHDYEGINWSIISSVLFDELETFVAQARDLIAELDEGESGPQEADFDEDVTS
;
A
#
# COMPACT_ATOMS: atom_id res chain seq x y z
N MET A 1 4.23 19.06 -0.78
CA MET A 1 3.17 18.04 -0.57
C MET A 1 3.74 16.69 -1.00
N LYS A 2 3.38 15.58 -0.35
CA LYS A 2 3.86 14.23 -0.73
C LYS A 2 3.07 13.75 -1.96
N THR A 3 3.75 13.20 -2.97
CA THR A 3 3.16 12.68 -4.22
C THR A 3 2.55 11.29 -4.03
N ASP A 4 1.67 10.86 -4.94
CA ASP A 4 1.10 9.51 -4.93
C ASP A 4 2.20 8.44 -5.08
N ARG A 5 3.18 8.67 -5.98
CA ARG A 5 4.39 7.83 -6.10
C ARG A 5 5.12 7.63 -4.77
N TYR A 6 5.32 8.71 -4.00
CA TYR A 6 5.93 8.60 -2.67
C TYR A 6 5.09 7.72 -1.73
N ARG A 7 3.77 7.89 -1.73
CA ARG A 7 2.85 7.16 -0.86
C ARG A 7 2.81 5.68 -1.21
N LEU A 8 2.75 5.33 -2.49
CA LEU A 8 2.85 3.96 -2.98
C LEU A 8 4.18 3.32 -2.54
N LYS A 9 5.31 4.01 -2.72
CA LYS A 9 6.62 3.52 -2.24
C LYS A 9 6.63 3.25 -0.73
N ARG A 10 5.93 4.07 0.06
CA ARG A 10 5.78 3.85 1.50
C ARG A 10 4.85 2.68 1.82
N ILE A 11 3.76 2.50 1.09
CA ILE A 11 2.84 1.36 1.22
C ILE A 11 3.62 0.06 0.98
N VAL A 12 4.32 -0.04 -0.16
CA VAL A 12 5.10 -1.22 -0.53
C VAL A 12 6.18 -1.51 0.52
N ALA A 13 6.97 -0.51 0.93
CA ALA A 13 8.04 -0.72 1.91
C ALA A 13 7.53 -1.22 3.27
N VAL A 14 6.41 -0.68 3.78
CA VAL A 14 5.84 -1.13 5.07
C VAL A 14 5.12 -2.48 4.90
N GLY A 15 4.43 -2.69 3.78
CA GLY A 15 3.76 -3.94 3.45
C GLY A 15 4.74 -5.11 3.37
N ASP A 16 5.83 -4.96 2.61
CA ASP A 16 6.88 -5.98 2.50
C ASP A 16 7.49 -6.33 3.87
N GLN A 17 7.75 -5.33 4.71
CA GLN A 17 8.26 -5.55 6.07
C GLN A 17 7.27 -6.33 6.93
N LEU A 18 5.98 -5.99 6.86
CA LEU A 18 4.93 -6.67 7.61
C LEU A 18 4.77 -8.12 7.14
N LEU A 19 4.67 -8.35 5.82
CA LEU A 19 4.57 -9.68 5.23
C LEU A 19 5.77 -10.56 5.60
N ASN A 20 6.98 -10.00 5.58
CA ASN A 20 8.18 -10.71 6.04
C ASN A 20 8.12 -11.07 7.53
N VAL A 21 7.64 -10.18 8.40
CA VAL A 21 7.48 -10.50 9.84
C VAL A 21 6.42 -11.57 10.08
N ILE A 22 5.31 -11.53 9.34
CA ILE A 22 4.26 -12.56 9.39
C ILE A 22 4.84 -13.93 9.04
N SER A 23 5.59 -14.00 7.94
CA SER A 23 6.24 -15.24 7.50
C SER A 23 7.29 -15.73 8.50
N LEU A 24 8.17 -14.85 8.99
CA LEU A 24 9.23 -15.23 9.93
C LEU A 24 8.73 -15.70 11.30
N ARG A 25 7.51 -15.30 11.68
CA ARG A 25 6.90 -15.65 12.97
C ARG A 25 5.84 -16.74 12.84
N ASP A 26 5.63 -17.29 11.64
CA ASP A 26 4.55 -18.24 11.32
C ASP A 26 3.19 -17.75 11.87
N LEU A 27 2.93 -16.44 11.72
CA LEU A 27 1.71 -15.82 12.22
C LEU A 27 0.52 -16.31 11.41
N THR A 28 -0.48 -16.87 12.08
CA THR A 28 -1.74 -17.34 11.48
C THR A 28 -2.94 -16.49 11.93
N PRO A 29 -4.09 -16.55 11.23
CA PRO A 29 -5.34 -15.94 11.70
C PRO A 29 -5.67 -16.29 13.15
N GLU A 30 -5.55 -17.55 13.53
CA GLU A 30 -5.89 -18.05 14.87
C GLU A 30 -4.97 -17.46 15.95
N THR A 31 -3.67 -17.37 15.66
CA THR A 31 -2.70 -16.75 16.58
C THR A 31 -2.97 -15.26 16.73
N LEU A 32 -3.28 -14.54 15.64
CA LEU A 32 -3.60 -13.12 15.69
C LEU A 32 -4.87 -12.84 16.52
N LEU A 33 -5.89 -13.71 16.42
CA LEU A 33 -7.14 -13.55 17.17
C LEU A 33 -6.97 -13.77 18.68
N SER A 34 -5.94 -14.50 19.10
CA SER A 34 -5.77 -14.95 20.48
C SER A 34 -4.56 -14.35 21.20
N ASP A 35 -3.64 -13.69 20.48
CA ASP A 35 -2.41 -13.12 21.03
C ASP A 35 -2.35 -11.59 20.89
N ILE A 36 -2.46 -10.90 22.03
CA ILE A 36 -2.39 -9.43 22.13
C ILE A 36 -1.04 -8.85 21.67
N GLN A 37 0.06 -9.59 21.78
CA GLN A 37 1.36 -9.13 21.31
C GLN A 37 1.41 -9.12 19.78
N MET A 38 0.81 -10.13 19.15
CA MET A 38 0.70 -10.19 17.70
C MET A 38 -0.21 -9.08 17.16
N GLN A 39 -1.32 -8.83 17.86
CA GLN A 39 -2.20 -7.71 17.59
C GLN A 39 -1.44 -6.37 17.64
N TRP A 40 -0.68 -6.11 18.69
CA TRP A 40 0.13 -4.90 18.80
C TRP A 40 1.18 -4.77 17.70
N MET A 41 1.80 -5.90 17.32
CA MET A 41 2.81 -5.94 16.27
C MET A 41 2.23 -5.49 14.91
N VAL A 42 1.04 -5.97 14.53
CA VAL A 42 0.45 -5.65 13.22
C VAL A 42 -0.24 -4.28 13.18
N THR A 43 -0.70 -3.76 14.32
CA THR A 43 -1.49 -2.50 14.40
C THR A 43 -0.77 -1.33 13.76
N THR A 44 0.49 -1.06 14.14
CA THR A 44 1.20 0.14 13.68
C THR A 44 1.51 0.10 12.17
N PRO A 45 2.05 -1.01 11.62
CA PRO A 45 2.21 -1.17 10.19
C PRO A 45 0.91 -0.98 9.39
N LEU A 46 -0.18 -1.62 9.81
CA LEU A 46 -1.48 -1.52 9.12
C LEU A 46 -2.06 -0.10 9.19
N TYR A 47 -1.94 0.56 10.35
CA TYR A 47 -2.34 1.96 10.48
C TYR A 47 -1.58 2.85 9.49
N ASN A 48 -0.25 2.68 9.40
CA ASN A 48 0.59 3.48 8.51
C ASN A 48 0.27 3.24 7.03
N ILE A 49 -0.01 1.99 6.65
CA ILE A 49 -0.46 1.64 5.28
C ILE A 49 -1.80 2.32 4.99
N GLY A 50 -2.77 2.21 5.89
CA GLY A 50 -4.07 2.88 5.76
C GLY A 50 -3.96 4.40 5.66
N GLU A 51 -3.06 5.03 6.42
CA GLU A 51 -2.82 6.46 6.35
C GLU A 51 -2.23 6.90 4.99
N GLN A 52 -1.31 6.12 4.42
CA GLN A 52 -0.80 6.41 3.07
C GLN A 52 -1.89 6.25 2.02
N ALA A 53 -2.66 5.16 2.09
CA ALA A 53 -3.77 4.90 1.16
C ALA A 53 -4.84 6.00 1.20
N ASN A 54 -5.17 6.51 2.39
CA ASN A 54 -6.13 7.60 2.57
C ASN A 54 -5.72 8.91 1.88
N CYS A 55 -4.41 9.10 1.72
CA CYS A 55 -3.89 10.33 1.15
C CYS A 55 -3.47 10.19 -0.32
N ILE A 56 -3.74 9.05 -0.94
CA ILE A 56 -3.71 8.93 -2.40
C ILE A 56 -4.72 9.92 -2.97
N SER A 57 -4.32 10.66 -4.01
CA SER A 57 -5.20 11.64 -4.63
C SER A 57 -6.44 10.96 -5.22
N ARG A 58 -7.56 11.67 -5.20
CA ARG A 58 -8.82 11.16 -5.76
C ARG A 58 -8.68 10.89 -7.26
N GLU A 59 -8.02 11.77 -7.99
CA GLU A 59 -7.77 11.63 -9.43
C GLU A 59 -7.03 10.32 -9.73
N PHE A 60 -5.99 10.01 -8.95
CA PHE A 60 -5.23 8.77 -9.12
C PHE A 60 -6.04 7.54 -8.71
N ALA A 61 -6.77 7.59 -7.59
CA ALA A 61 -7.62 6.47 -7.17
C ALA A 61 -8.77 6.21 -8.17
N ASP A 62 -9.38 7.25 -8.73
CA ASP A 62 -10.45 7.14 -9.73
C ASP A 62 -9.91 6.56 -11.07
N ALA A 63 -8.62 6.75 -11.38
CA ALA A 63 -7.95 6.17 -12.54
C ALA A 63 -7.59 4.67 -12.36
N HIS A 64 -7.48 4.20 -11.11
CA HIS A 64 -7.11 2.81 -10.75
C HIS A 64 -8.17 2.17 -9.84
N PRO A 65 -9.43 2.02 -10.30
CA PRO A 65 -10.55 1.54 -9.47
C PRO A 65 -10.41 0.08 -9.01
N GLU A 66 -9.55 -0.71 -9.64
CA GLU A 66 -9.21 -2.08 -9.27
C GLU A 66 -8.37 -2.17 -7.99
N VAL A 67 -7.77 -1.05 -7.54
CA VAL A 67 -6.95 -1.02 -6.34
C VAL A 67 -7.79 -0.52 -5.14
N PRO A 68 -7.92 -1.29 -4.05
CA PRO A 68 -8.86 -1.02 -2.97
C PRO A 68 -8.40 0.07 -1.98
N PHE A 69 -7.92 1.23 -2.45
CA PHE A 69 -7.39 2.30 -1.61
C PHE A 69 -8.35 2.73 -0.50
N ALA A 70 -9.65 2.87 -0.79
CA ALA A 70 -10.65 3.31 0.19
C ALA A 70 -10.89 2.26 1.30
N GLN A 71 -10.88 0.97 0.96
CA GLN A 71 -11.03 -0.13 1.91
C GLN A 71 -9.85 -0.15 2.88
N ILE A 72 -8.63 -0.09 2.34
CA ILE A 72 -7.38 -0.06 3.12
C ILE A 72 -7.28 1.21 3.96
N ALA A 73 -7.67 2.37 3.41
CA ALA A 73 -7.73 3.63 4.14
C ALA A 73 -8.62 3.56 5.38
N GLY A 74 -9.67 2.74 5.34
CA GLY A 74 -10.57 2.52 6.48
C GLY A 74 -9.92 1.78 7.66
N LEU A 75 -8.80 1.08 7.47
CA LEU A 75 -8.09 0.38 8.55
C LEU A 75 -7.62 1.33 9.64
N ARG A 76 -7.17 2.54 9.27
CA ARG A 76 -6.65 3.52 10.23
C ARG A 76 -7.67 3.86 11.32
N HIS A 77 -8.95 3.93 10.97
CA HIS A 77 -10.01 4.23 11.92
C HIS A 77 -10.36 3.01 12.78
N ARG A 78 -10.39 1.82 12.17
CA ARG A 78 -10.70 0.56 12.86
C ARG A 78 -9.66 0.20 13.93
N LEU A 79 -8.40 0.56 13.70
CA LEU A 79 -7.28 0.25 14.60
C LEU A 79 -7.13 1.22 15.79
N VAL A 80 -7.81 2.37 15.78
CA VAL A 80 -7.57 3.46 16.76
C VAL A 80 -8.80 3.76 17.63
N HIS A 81 -10.01 3.37 17.22
CA HIS A 81 -11.23 3.88 17.84
C HIS A 81 -11.68 3.23 19.15
N ASP A 82 -11.30 1.99 19.46
CA ASP A 82 -11.45 1.40 20.81
C ASP A 82 -10.72 0.06 20.86
N TYR A 83 -9.60 -0.03 21.60
CA TYR A 83 -8.83 -1.28 21.74
C TYR A 83 -9.67 -2.47 22.25
N GLU A 84 -10.75 -2.20 23.00
CA GLU A 84 -11.70 -3.22 23.48
C GLU A 84 -12.74 -3.66 22.42
N GLY A 85 -12.91 -2.90 21.34
CA GLY A 85 -13.94 -3.10 20.32
C GLY A 85 -13.42 -3.43 18.91
N ILE A 86 -12.10 -3.61 18.73
CA ILE A 86 -11.53 -3.96 17.42
C ILE A 86 -12.04 -5.34 17.00
N ASN A 87 -12.73 -5.39 15.88
CA ASN A 87 -13.09 -6.66 15.25
C ASN A 87 -11.85 -7.25 14.55
N TRP A 88 -11.07 -8.01 15.31
CA TRP A 88 -9.86 -8.66 14.84
C TRP A 88 -10.10 -9.66 13.71
N SER A 89 -11.31 -10.18 13.53
CA SER A 89 -11.64 -11.02 12.38
C SER A 89 -11.58 -10.23 11.06
N ILE A 90 -12.01 -8.96 11.07
CA ILE A 90 -11.88 -8.08 9.90
C ILE A 90 -10.41 -7.77 9.64
N ILE A 91 -9.64 -7.45 10.69
CA ILE A 91 -8.20 -7.17 10.56
C ILE A 91 -7.45 -8.39 10.02
N SER A 92 -7.79 -9.57 10.51
CA SER A 92 -7.24 -10.84 10.05
C SER A 92 -7.51 -11.05 8.56
N SER A 93 -8.76 -10.90 8.11
CA SER A 93 -9.08 -11.06 6.68
C SER A 93 -8.29 -10.08 5.81
N VAL A 94 -8.21 -8.80 6.18
CA VAL A 94 -7.42 -7.84 5.40
C VAL A 94 -5.92 -8.18 5.42
N LEU A 95 -5.39 -8.62 6.57
CA LEU A 95 -3.98 -8.96 6.72
C LEU A 95 -3.56 -10.16 5.87
N PHE A 96 -4.38 -11.22 5.87
CA PHE A 96 -4.02 -12.50 5.27
C PHE A 96 -4.60 -12.72 3.88
N ASP A 97 -5.74 -12.11 3.56
CA ASP A 97 -6.42 -12.33 2.27
C ASP A 97 -6.14 -11.20 1.26
N GLU A 98 -5.96 -9.96 1.73
CA GLU A 98 -5.93 -8.78 0.86
C GLU A 98 -4.55 -8.11 0.76
N LEU A 99 -3.78 -8.09 1.85
CA LEU A 99 -2.59 -7.25 1.96
C LEU A 99 -1.53 -7.56 0.90
N GLU A 100 -1.23 -8.83 0.63
CA GLU A 100 -0.23 -9.22 -0.36
C GLU A 100 -0.60 -8.72 -1.76
N THR A 101 -1.86 -8.95 -2.15
CA THR A 101 -2.40 -8.46 -3.42
C THR A 101 -2.34 -6.94 -3.51
N PHE A 102 -2.73 -6.23 -2.46
CA PHE A 102 -2.69 -4.77 -2.42
C PHE A 102 -1.26 -4.22 -2.55
N VAL A 103 -0.29 -4.85 -1.90
CA VAL A 103 1.14 -4.48 -2.00
C VAL A 103 1.68 -4.73 -3.41
N ALA A 104 1.28 -5.84 -4.05
CA ALA A 104 1.65 -6.12 -5.44
C ALA A 104 1.06 -5.08 -6.40
N GLN A 105 -0.23 -4.77 -6.29
CA GLN A 105 -0.87 -3.72 -7.09
C GLN A 105 -0.18 -2.36 -6.91
N ALA A 106 0.16 -1.99 -5.67
CA ALA A 106 0.89 -0.75 -5.41
C ALA A 106 2.29 -0.72 -6.06
N ARG A 107 2.93 -1.89 -6.21
CA ARG A 107 4.23 -2.03 -6.90
C ARG A 107 4.07 -1.85 -8.41
N ASP A 108 3.04 -2.43 -9.00
CA ASP A 108 2.76 -2.30 -10.43
C ASP A 108 2.48 -0.84 -10.80
N LEU A 109 1.72 -0.12 -9.97
CA LEU A 109 1.47 1.31 -10.15
C LEU A 109 2.74 2.17 -10.04
N ILE A 110 3.71 1.77 -9.21
CA ILE A 110 5.01 2.47 -9.16
C ILE A 110 5.76 2.27 -10.48
N ALA A 111 5.73 1.07 -11.06
CA ALA A 111 6.37 0.78 -12.33
C ALA A 111 5.74 1.58 -13.47
N GLU A 112 4.40 1.65 -13.53
CA GLU A 112 3.66 2.46 -14.51
C GLU A 112 4.05 3.94 -14.44
N LEU A 113 4.13 4.50 -13.22
CA LEU A 113 4.54 5.89 -13.00
C LEU A 113 6.00 6.15 -13.40
N ASP A 114 6.89 5.16 -13.21
CA ASP A 114 8.31 5.27 -13.58
C ASP A 114 8.50 5.14 -15.12
N GLU A 115 7.67 4.33 -15.80
CA GLU A 115 7.65 4.20 -17.27
C GLU A 115 7.06 5.44 -17.96
N GLY A 116 6.03 6.06 -17.39
CA GLY A 116 5.44 7.31 -17.88
C GLY A 116 6.36 8.53 -17.80
N GLU A 117 7.37 8.51 -16.92
CA GLU A 117 8.42 9.55 -16.84
C GLU A 117 9.53 9.35 -17.90
N SER A 118 9.55 8.22 -18.60
CA SER A 118 10.59 7.83 -19.58
C SER A 118 10.17 8.03 -21.05
N GLY A 119 9.30 9.00 -21.33
CA GLY A 119 8.86 9.36 -22.69
C GLY A 119 10.01 9.84 -23.61
N PRO A 120 9.86 9.74 -24.95
CA PRO A 120 10.98 9.75 -25.88
C PRO A 120 11.81 11.03 -25.75
N GLN A 121 13.12 10.86 -25.56
CA GLN A 121 14.10 11.92 -25.76
C GLN A 121 13.90 12.44 -27.19
N GLU A 122 13.45 13.69 -27.32
CA GLU A 122 13.35 14.38 -28.60
C GLU A 122 14.65 14.12 -29.35
N ALA A 123 14.55 13.36 -30.45
CA ALA A 123 15.66 13.17 -31.35
C ALA A 123 16.03 14.57 -31.83
N ASP A 124 17.22 14.98 -31.42
CA ASP A 124 17.83 16.25 -31.75
C ASP A 124 17.66 16.48 -33.25
N PHE A 125 16.89 17.51 -33.58
CA PHE A 125 16.67 17.99 -34.93
C PHE A 125 17.99 18.64 -35.36
N ASP A 126 18.93 17.85 -35.90
CA ASP A 126 19.99 18.42 -36.72
C ASP A 126 19.47 18.53 -38.16
N GLU A 127 18.80 19.66 -38.40
CA GLU A 127 18.75 20.29 -39.71
C GLU A 127 20.19 20.58 -40.15
N ASP A 128 20.81 19.70 -40.93
CA ASP A 128 21.92 20.13 -41.78
C ASP A 128 21.39 20.48 -43.16
N VAL A 129 21.01 21.75 -43.23
CA VAL A 129 20.77 22.55 -44.42
C VAL A 129 22.10 22.71 -45.18
N THR A 130 22.03 22.59 -46.50
CA THR A 130 22.99 23.06 -47.53
C THR A 130 24.31 22.31 -47.73
N SER A 131 24.41 21.62 -48.87
CA SER A 131 25.14 22.11 -50.07
C SER A 131 24.82 21.27 -51.31
#